data_AF-A0A1F7FM41-F1
#
_entry.id   AF-A0A1F7FM41-F1
#
_cell.length_a   1.000
_cell.length_b   1.000
_cell.length_c   1.000
_cell.angle_alpha   90.00
_cell.angle_beta   90.00
_cell.angle_gamma   90.00
#
_symmetry.space_group_name_H-M   'P 1'
#
loop_
_entity.id
_entity.type
_entity.pdbx_description
1 polymer ?
#
loop_
_entity_poly.entity_id
_entity_poly.type
_entity_poly.pdbx_seq_one_letter_code
_entity_poly.pdbx_strand_id
1 'polypeptide(L)'
;MKFLGAISKYQKLSPEQRSFIGNAQRKFCSTPAELLEFFKPMAVYDKSCDEARAQLLNFVILCGVLSFLGLIAIGVLSEDMPMVIPIVGIIFLMIFPALILRWRLGRVDIHNNLREFVVPMVNLIGQDTAAEQKINLELDLSGKKLEGKLRTRTKDDPGWLAYPKTTTSIYDDPWFRMTTDLVDGSKLMLTIDDQITTIDRTYKSISGKIKSKSKAKVKHMIRASLALKHKKYAIASQNDLQSFGHELKLKDGANRQVFCLKQTVKTDDIDAFVDPQLCVALLGRIFMNVQPAGQKGS
;
A
#
# COMPACT_ATOMS: atom_id res chain seq x y z
N MET A 1 -24.04 7.43 10.60
CA MET A 1 -22.62 7.52 11.06
C MET A 1 -21.74 6.67 10.16
N LYS A 2 -20.54 7.12 9.77
CA LYS A 2 -19.71 6.45 8.75
C LYS A 2 -19.32 5.03 9.12
N PHE A 3 -19.15 4.73 10.42
CA PHE A 3 -18.87 3.37 10.89
C PHE A 3 -20.00 2.37 10.61
N LEU A 4 -21.27 2.79 10.67
CA LEU A 4 -22.40 1.92 10.28
C LEU A 4 -22.34 1.58 8.78
N GLY A 5 -21.89 2.55 7.97
CA GLY A 5 -21.62 2.35 6.55
C GLY A 5 -20.51 1.33 6.31
N ALA A 6 -19.41 1.38 7.08
CA ALA A 6 -18.33 0.41 6.99
C ALA A 6 -18.80 -1.01 7.35
N ILE A 7 -19.58 -1.17 8.43
CA ILE A 7 -20.15 -2.46 8.84
C ILE A 7 -21.08 -3.02 7.77
N SER A 8 -21.99 -2.19 7.23
CA SER A 8 -22.89 -2.60 6.16
C SER A 8 -22.13 -3.03 4.90
N LYS A 9 -21.06 -2.31 4.53
CA LYS A 9 -20.21 -2.67 3.39
C LYS A 9 -19.48 -3.99 3.64
N TYR A 10 -18.95 -4.23 4.84
CA TYR A 10 -18.33 -5.51 5.19
C TYR A 10 -19.31 -6.69 5.06
N GLN A 11 -20.55 -6.50 5.50
CA GLN A 11 -21.62 -7.50 5.39
C GLN A 11 -22.02 -7.80 3.94
N LYS A 12 -21.79 -6.87 3.01
CA LYS A 12 -22.02 -7.07 1.57
C LYS A 12 -20.86 -7.80 0.87
N LEU A 13 -19.69 -7.88 1.50
CA LEU A 13 -18.56 -8.63 0.95
C LEU A 13 -18.86 -10.13 0.94
N SER A 14 -18.41 -10.80 -0.11
CA SER A 14 -18.48 -12.26 -0.22
C SER A 14 -17.60 -12.93 0.85
N PRO A 15 -17.88 -14.20 1.21
CA PRO A 15 -17.04 -14.96 2.14
C PRO A 15 -15.57 -15.02 1.69
N GLU A 16 -15.33 -15.15 0.38
CA GLU A 16 -13.98 -15.14 -0.20
C GLU A 16 -13.27 -13.79 0.00
N GLN A 17 -13.96 -12.68 -0.24
CA GLN A 17 -13.41 -11.34 -0.02
C GLN A 17 -13.07 -11.14 1.46
N ARG A 18 -13.94 -11.54 2.39
CA ARG A 18 -13.67 -11.45 3.83
C ARG A 18 -12.47 -12.29 4.26
N SER A 19 -12.34 -13.50 3.71
CA SER A 19 -11.18 -14.36 3.94
C SER A 19 -9.88 -13.71 3.42
N PHE A 20 -9.94 -13.09 2.24
CA PHE A 20 -8.81 -12.36 1.67
C PHE A 20 -8.42 -11.15 2.54
N ILE A 21 -9.35 -10.44 3.16
CA ILE A 21 -9.02 -9.35 4.09
C ILE A 21 -8.21 -9.84 5.29
N GLY A 22 -8.50 -11.03 5.81
CA GLY A 22 -7.80 -11.60 6.96
C GLY A 22 -6.37 -12.08 6.65
N ASN A 23 -6.19 -12.76 5.51
CA ASN A 23 -4.88 -13.32 5.14
C ASN A 23 -4.04 -12.35 4.29
N ALA A 24 -4.71 -11.45 3.56
CA ALA A 24 -4.16 -10.40 2.70
C ALA A 24 -3.17 -10.88 1.61
N GLN A 25 -3.02 -12.18 1.39
CA GLN A 25 -2.09 -12.75 0.43
C GLN A 25 -2.81 -13.80 -0.43
N ARG A 26 -2.75 -13.66 -1.77
CA ARG A 26 -3.35 -14.62 -2.71
C ARG A 26 -2.73 -14.48 -4.10
N LYS A 27 -2.66 -15.61 -4.81
CA LYS A 27 -2.39 -15.65 -6.25
C LYS A 27 -3.70 -15.81 -7.01
N PHE A 28 -3.86 -15.06 -8.09
CA PHE A 28 -5.03 -15.04 -8.94
C PHE A 28 -4.62 -15.39 -10.37
N CYS A 29 -5.51 -16.11 -11.06
CA CYS A 29 -5.41 -16.41 -12.48
C CYS A 29 -6.81 -16.24 -13.09
N SER A 30 -7.16 -14.98 -13.34
CA SER A 30 -8.54 -14.56 -13.62
C SER A 30 -8.56 -13.46 -14.68
N THR A 31 -9.72 -13.24 -15.29
CA THR A 31 -9.89 -12.15 -16.25
C THR A 31 -9.82 -10.79 -15.53
N PRO A 32 -9.50 -9.69 -16.24
CA PRO A 32 -9.49 -8.35 -15.64
C PRO A 32 -10.85 -7.99 -15.00
N ALA A 33 -11.96 -8.40 -15.64
CA ALA A 33 -13.31 -8.14 -15.14
C ALA A 33 -13.58 -8.85 -13.81
N GLU A 34 -13.25 -10.15 -13.71
CA GLU A 34 -13.35 -10.94 -12.47
C GLU A 34 -12.51 -10.33 -11.34
N LEU A 35 -11.28 -9.92 -11.64
CA LEU A 35 -10.41 -9.27 -10.65
C LEU A 35 -11.00 -7.95 -10.15
N LEU A 36 -11.54 -7.13 -11.04
CA LEU A 36 -12.18 -5.88 -10.65
C LEU A 36 -13.45 -6.09 -9.85
N GLU A 37 -14.28 -7.08 -10.21
CA GLU A 37 -15.45 -7.47 -9.43
C GLU A 37 -15.05 -7.95 -8.03
N PHE A 38 -13.93 -8.67 -7.92
CA PHE A 38 -13.38 -9.09 -6.64
C PHE A 38 -12.84 -7.92 -5.81
N PHE A 39 -12.02 -7.03 -6.38
CA PHE A 39 -11.32 -5.99 -5.62
C PHE A 39 -12.13 -4.71 -5.35
N LYS A 40 -13.01 -4.29 -6.27
CA LYS A 40 -13.75 -3.01 -6.14
C LYS A 40 -14.58 -2.91 -4.85
N PRO A 41 -15.36 -3.93 -4.44
CA PRO A 41 -16.11 -3.87 -3.18
C PRO A 41 -15.19 -3.72 -1.96
N MET A 42 -14.04 -4.39 -1.97
CA MET A 42 -13.06 -4.30 -0.89
C MET A 42 -12.40 -2.91 -0.84
N ALA A 43 -12.05 -2.32 -1.97
CA ALA A 43 -11.52 -0.96 -2.04
C ALA A 43 -12.53 0.09 -1.52
N VAL A 44 -13.83 -0.10 -1.79
CA VAL A 44 -14.89 0.77 -1.25
C VAL A 44 -15.09 0.57 0.25
N TYR A 45 -14.96 -0.67 0.74
CA TYR A 45 -14.98 -0.99 2.17
C TYR A 45 -13.80 -0.34 2.90
N ASP A 46 -12.58 -0.52 2.38
CA ASP A 46 -11.33 0.03 2.90
C ASP A 46 -11.40 1.55 3.10
N LYS A 47 -11.84 2.30 2.07
CA LYS A 47 -12.08 3.75 2.18
C LYS A 47 -13.07 4.10 3.30
N SER A 48 -14.08 3.26 3.50
CA SER A 48 -15.08 3.51 4.55
C SER A 48 -14.52 3.24 5.95
N CYS A 49 -13.59 2.30 6.09
CA CYS A 49 -12.86 2.05 7.32
C CYS A 49 -11.98 3.25 7.69
N ASP A 50 -11.22 3.80 6.74
CA ASP A 50 -10.41 5.00 6.94
C ASP A 50 -11.25 6.17 7.46
N GLU A 51 -12.36 6.46 6.76
CA GLU A 51 -13.25 7.55 7.13
C GLU A 51 -13.96 7.31 8.47
N ALA A 52 -14.36 6.07 8.76
CA ALA A 52 -14.96 5.70 10.03
C ALA A 52 -13.97 5.83 11.19
N ARG A 53 -12.72 5.40 11.00
CA ARG A 53 -11.64 5.54 11.97
C ARG A 53 -11.37 7.01 12.27
N ALA A 54 -11.29 7.86 11.24
CA ALA A 54 -11.12 9.31 11.42
C ALA A 54 -12.30 9.94 12.18
N GLN A 55 -13.54 9.59 11.81
CA GLN A 55 -14.73 10.07 12.52
C GLN A 55 -14.74 9.65 13.99
N LEU A 56 -14.39 8.40 14.30
CA LEU A 56 -14.33 7.89 15.67
C LEU A 56 -13.25 8.60 16.49
N LEU A 57 -12.10 8.94 15.90
CA LEU A 57 -11.06 9.71 16.58
C LEU A 57 -11.56 11.12 16.92
N ASN A 58 -12.20 11.81 15.96
CA ASN A 58 -12.78 13.13 16.20
C ASN A 58 -13.86 13.08 17.29
N PHE A 59 -14.68 12.04 17.30
CA PHE A 59 -15.69 11.81 18.32
C PHE A 59 -15.07 11.59 19.71
N VAL A 60 -14.00 10.78 19.81
CA VAL A 60 -13.25 10.57 21.05
C VAL A 60 -12.65 11.88 21.57
N ILE A 61 -12.05 12.68 20.69
CA ILE A 61 -11.49 13.98 21.04
C ILE A 61 -12.59 14.91 21.57
N LEU A 62 -13.72 15.00 20.87
CA LEU A 62 -14.86 15.82 21.29
C LEU A 62 -15.38 15.39 22.66
N CYS A 63 -15.61 14.10 22.87
CA CYS A 63 -16.06 13.58 24.17
C CYS A 63 -15.04 13.86 25.27
N GLY A 64 -13.73 13.74 24.97
CA GLY A 64 -12.66 14.07 25.90
C GLY A 64 -12.67 15.54 26.32
N VAL A 65 -12.80 16.47 25.36
CA VAL A 65 -12.90 17.91 25.63
C VAL A 65 -14.15 18.25 26.44
N LEU A 66 -15.31 17.72 26.06
CA LEU A 66 -16.56 17.94 26.79
C LEU A 66 -16.52 17.38 28.21
N SER A 67 -15.92 16.20 28.39
CA SER A 67 -15.73 15.61 29.73
C SER A 67 -14.82 16.48 30.58
N PHE A 68 -13.72 16.98 30.02
CA PHE A 68 -12.78 17.85 30.73
C PHE A 68 -13.42 19.18 31.15
N LEU A 69 -14.13 19.85 30.24
CA LEU A 69 -14.87 21.07 30.56
C LEU A 69 -15.98 20.83 31.59
N GLY A 70 -16.66 19.69 31.49
CA GLY A 70 -17.66 19.28 32.46
C GLY A 70 -17.09 19.07 33.86
N LEU A 71 -15.88 18.49 33.98
CA LEU A 71 -15.18 18.36 35.27
C LEU A 71 -14.80 19.72 35.86
N ILE A 72 -14.39 20.69 35.04
CA ILE A 72 -14.15 22.06 35.50
C ILE A 72 -15.44 22.71 35.99
N ALA A 73 -16.54 22.57 35.23
CA ALA A 73 -17.83 23.11 35.62
C ALA A 73 -18.33 22.50 36.94
N ILE A 74 -18.15 21.20 37.14
CA ILE A 74 -18.45 20.54 38.43
C ILE A 74 -17.60 21.16 39.54
N GLY A 75 -16.29 21.35 39.35
CA GLY A 75 -15.42 21.92 40.38
C GLY A 75 -15.71 23.38 40.74
N VAL A 76 -16.29 24.16 39.82
CA VAL A 76 -16.60 25.59 40.02
C VAL A 76 -18.05 25.82 40.45
N LEU A 77 -18.99 24.96 40.04
CA LEU A 77 -20.44 25.18 40.18
C LEU A 77 -21.15 24.02 40.92
N SER A 78 -20.41 23.19 41.69
CA SER A 78 -20.91 21.92 42.25
C SER A 78 -22.16 22.03 43.10
N GLU A 79 -22.38 23.16 43.78
CA GLU A 79 -23.50 23.31 44.73
C GLU A 79 -24.86 23.47 44.03
N ASP A 80 -24.89 23.95 42.78
CA ASP A 80 -26.13 24.30 42.10
C ASP A 80 -26.58 23.28 41.04
N MET A 81 -25.73 22.31 40.68
CA MET A 81 -25.88 21.53 39.44
C MET A 81 -25.56 20.01 39.58
N PRO A 82 -26.24 19.26 40.47
CA PRO A 82 -25.98 17.82 40.67
C PRO A 82 -26.23 16.97 39.42
N MET A 83 -27.05 17.45 38.48
CA MET A 83 -27.33 16.78 37.20
C MET A 83 -26.15 16.79 36.22
N VAL A 84 -25.14 17.64 36.42
CA VAL A 84 -23.98 17.71 35.51
C VAL A 84 -23.07 16.48 35.69
N ILE A 85 -22.95 15.95 36.90
CA ILE A 85 -22.11 14.78 37.21
C ILE A 85 -22.50 13.54 36.37
N PRO A 86 -23.76 13.07 36.34
CA PRO A 86 -24.12 11.91 35.53
C PRO A 86 -23.97 12.15 34.03
N ILE A 87 -24.21 13.38 33.55
CA ILE A 87 -24.03 13.73 32.12
C ILE A 87 -22.57 13.60 31.72
N VAL A 88 -21.65 14.17 32.52
CA VAL A 88 -20.20 14.07 32.28
C VAL A 88 -19.75 12.61 32.34
N GLY A 89 -20.27 11.83 33.29
CA GLY A 89 -20.02 10.39 33.39
C GLY A 89 -20.43 9.63 32.13
N ILE A 90 -21.61 9.89 31.57
CA ILE A 90 -22.08 9.25 30.34
C ILE A 90 -21.18 9.61 29.15
N ILE A 91 -20.84 10.90 28.98
CA ILE A 91 -19.99 11.35 27.87
C ILE A 91 -18.60 10.69 27.96
N PHE A 92 -18.03 10.61 29.16
CA PHE A 92 -16.76 9.94 29.38
C PHE A 92 -16.83 8.45 29.05
N LEU A 93 -17.90 7.76 29.46
CA LEU A 93 -18.10 6.34 29.17
C LEU A 93 -18.23 6.05 27.67
N MET A 94 -18.71 6.98 26.84
CA MET A 94 -18.78 6.80 25.38
C MET A 94 -17.41 6.72 24.69
N ILE A 95 -16.33 7.15 25.34
CA ILE A 95 -14.96 7.09 24.78
C ILE A 95 -14.52 5.64 24.58
N PHE A 96 -14.79 4.77 25.57
CA PHE A 96 -14.36 3.36 25.54
C PHE A 96 -14.91 2.56 24.36
N PRO A 97 -16.24 2.50 24.09
CA PRO A 97 -16.76 1.77 22.94
C PRO A 97 -16.27 2.36 21.61
N ALA A 98 -16.09 3.69 21.51
CA ALA A 98 -15.53 4.31 20.32
C ALA A 98 -14.06 3.90 20.07
N LEU A 99 -13.24 3.83 21.12
CA LEU A 99 -11.86 3.33 21.04
C LEU A 99 -11.81 1.83 20.69
N ILE A 100 -12.66 1.00 21.31
CA ILE A 100 -12.76 -0.43 21.00
C ILE A 100 -13.15 -0.63 19.54
N LEU A 101 -14.14 0.12 19.05
CA LEU A 101 -14.59 0.04 17.66
C LEU A 101 -13.49 0.49 16.69
N ARG A 102 -12.81 1.61 16.99
CA ARG A 102 -11.67 2.09 16.19
C ARG A 102 -10.55 1.06 16.13
N TRP A 103 -10.23 0.42 17.26
CA TRP A 103 -9.22 -0.63 17.33
C TRP A 103 -9.62 -1.87 16.53
N ARG A 104 -10.88 -2.30 16.62
CA ARG A 104 -11.40 -3.42 15.80
C ARG A 104 -11.34 -3.10 14.32
N LEU A 105 -11.74 -1.91 13.89
CA LEU A 105 -11.65 -1.49 12.49
C LEU A 105 -10.19 -1.51 12.01
N GLY A 106 -9.24 -1.06 12.83
CA GLY A 106 -7.81 -1.10 12.49
C GLY A 106 -7.22 -2.52 12.40
N ARG A 107 -7.89 -3.56 12.91
CA ARG A 107 -7.47 -4.96 12.72
C ARG A 107 -7.96 -5.58 11.41
N VAL A 108 -8.95 -4.97 10.77
CA VAL A 108 -9.55 -5.42 9.50
C VAL A 108 -9.17 -4.45 8.37
N ASP A 109 -8.11 -3.67 8.60
CA ASP A 109 -7.57 -2.68 7.68
C ASP A 109 -6.88 -3.40 6.53
N ILE A 110 -7.19 -3.00 5.30
CA ILE A 110 -6.49 -3.51 4.13
C ILE A 110 -5.40 -2.50 3.79
N HIS A 111 -4.32 -2.96 3.16
CA HIS A 111 -3.33 -2.03 2.67
C HIS A 111 -3.91 -1.11 1.59
N ASN A 112 -3.73 0.21 1.74
CA ASN A 112 -4.14 1.24 0.78
C ASN A 112 -3.74 0.96 -0.69
N ASN A 113 -2.63 0.22 -0.92
CA ASN A 113 -2.20 -0.21 -2.25
C ASN A 113 -3.29 -0.99 -3.01
N LEU A 114 -4.22 -1.67 -2.33
CA LEU A 114 -5.34 -2.34 -3.02
C LEU A 114 -6.19 -1.32 -3.78
N ARG A 115 -6.62 -0.26 -3.09
CA ARG A 115 -7.51 0.78 -3.61
C ARG A 115 -6.78 1.74 -4.54
N GLU A 116 -5.61 2.21 -4.11
CA GLU A 116 -4.88 3.28 -4.79
C GLU A 116 -4.01 2.78 -5.94
N PHE A 117 -3.62 1.50 -5.94
CA PHE A 117 -2.75 0.93 -6.98
C PHE A 117 -3.37 -0.25 -7.74
N VAL A 118 -3.73 -1.33 -7.04
CA VAL A 118 -4.15 -2.59 -7.68
C VAL A 118 -5.39 -2.38 -8.55
N VAL A 119 -6.43 -1.75 -8.01
CA VAL A 119 -7.68 -1.52 -8.76
C VAL A 119 -7.45 -0.65 -10.01
N PRO A 120 -6.81 0.54 -9.92
CA PRO A 120 -6.49 1.34 -11.09
C PRO A 120 -5.63 0.60 -12.13
N MET A 121 -4.59 -0.12 -11.70
CA MET A 121 -3.70 -0.83 -12.61
C MET A 121 -4.40 -1.98 -13.33
N VAL A 122 -5.17 -2.81 -12.62
CA VAL A 122 -5.94 -3.89 -13.26
C VAL A 122 -6.96 -3.32 -14.24
N ASN A 123 -7.60 -2.20 -13.89
CA ASN A 123 -8.54 -1.53 -14.80
C ASN A 123 -7.85 -1.00 -16.06
N LEU A 124 -6.69 -0.37 -15.93
CA LEU A 124 -5.93 0.15 -17.06
C LEU A 124 -5.44 -0.97 -17.97
N ILE A 125 -4.78 -1.98 -17.41
CA ILE A 125 -4.23 -3.11 -18.19
C ILE A 125 -5.34 -3.96 -18.81
N GLY A 126 -6.50 -4.03 -18.16
CA GLY A 126 -7.69 -4.66 -18.71
C GLY A 126 -8.20 -4.03 -20.00
N GLN A 127 -7.86 -2.76 -20.28
CA GLN A 127 -8.21 -2.10 -21.55
C GLN A 127 -7.33 -2.59 -22.71
N ASP A 128 -6.09 -2.98 -22.44
CA ASP A 128 -5.10 -3.47 -23.42
C ASP A 128 -4.97 -5.01 -23.45
N THR A 129 -5.85 -5.71 -22.73
CA THR A 129 -5.89 -7.17 -22.62
C THR A 129 -7.19 -7.68 -23.25
N ALA A 130 -7.15 -8.81 -23.96
CA ALA A 130 -8.38 -9.40 -24.51
C ALA A 130 -9.34 -9.81 -23.39
N ALA A 131 -10.67 -9.71 -23.61
CA ALA A 131 -11.67 -9.91 -22.55
C ALA A 131 -11.57 -11.28 -21.84
N GLU A 132 -11.24 -12.34 -22.58
CA GLU A 132 -11.10 -13.71 -22.06
C GLU A 132 -9.69 -14.02 -21.54
N GLN A 133 -8.72 -13.14 -21.79
CA GLN A 133 -7.33 -13.37 -21.42
C GLN A 133 -7.14 -13.18 -19.91
N LYS A 134 -6.52 -14.18 -19.29
CA LYS A 134 -6.29 -14.19 -17.84
C LYS A 134 -5.03 -13.42 -17.47
N ILE A 135 -5.14 -12.66 -16.38
CA ILE A 135 -4.01 -12.03 -15.69
C ILE A 135 -3.56 -12.97 -14.57
N ASN A 136 -2.25 -13.27 -14.55
CA ASN A 136 -1.61 -13.90 -13.40
C ASN A 136 -1.17 -12.81 -12.44
N LEU A 137 -1.82 -12.71 -11.30
CA LEU A 137 -1.60 -11.66 -10.31
C LEU A 137 -1.25 -12.30 -8.96
N GLU A 138 -0.06 -12.03 -8.45
CA GLU A 138 0.35 -12.40 -7.09
C GLU A 138 0.34 -11.14 -6.23
N LEU A 139 -0.44 -11.17 -5.15
CA LEU A 139 -0.56 -10.09 -4.18
C LEU A 139 -0.21 -10.58 -2.79
N ASP A 140 0.57 -9.75 -2.08
CA ASP A 140 0.83 -9.88 -0.65
C ASP A 140 0.66 -8.51 0.02
N LEU A 141 -0.50 -8.30 0.62
CA LEU A 141 -0.88 -7.10 1.35
C LEU A 141 -0.82 -7.31 2.88
N SER A 142 -0.14 -8.36 3.36
CA SER A 142 -0.12 -8.79 4.79
C SER A 142 0.64 -7.87 5.76
N GLY A 143 0.99 -6.67 5.32
CA GLY A 143 1.71 -5.67 6.09
C GLY A 143 3.22 -5.69 5.83
N LYS A 144 3.83 -4.50 5.90
CA LYS A 144 5.23 -4.28 5.48
C LYS A 144 6.29 -4.70 6.51
N LYS A 145 5.91 -4.86 7.78
CA LYS A 145 6.83 -5.11 8.92
C LYS A 145 6.62 -6.47 9.59
N LEU A 146 6.23 -7.49 8.83
CA LEU A 146 6.14 -8.85 9.36
C LEU A 146 7.55 -9.43 9.58
N GLU A 147 7.73 -10.24 10.64
CA GLU A 147 9.01 -10.92 10.90
C GLU A 147 9.41 -11.85 9.74
N GLY A 148 8.45 -12.47 9.04
CA GLY A 148 8.74 -13.27 7.84
C GLY A 148 9.31 -12.49 6.66
N LYS A 149 9.16 -11.15 6.65
CA LYS A 149 9.71 -10.24 5.64
C LYS A 149 11.01 -9.57 6.12
N LEU A 150 11.46 -9.84 7.35
CA LEU A 150 12.67 -9.28 7.92
C LEU A 150 13.90 -9.89 7.23
N ARG A 151 14.65 -9.05 6.52
CA ARG A 151 15.91 -9.44 5.89
C ARG A 151 17.06 -9.40 6.88
N THR A 152 17.15 -8.32 7.65
CA THR A 152 18.30 -8.10 8.56
C THR A 152 17.87 -7.23 9.72
N ARG A 153 18.34 -7.58 10.92
CA ARG A 153 18.20 -6.76 12.12
C ARG A 153 19.57 -6.58 12.76
N THR A 154 20.07 -5.35 12.75
CA THR A 154 21.35 -4.98 13.38
C THR A 154 21.06 -4.22 14.66
N LYS A 155 21.62 -4.68 15.77
CA LYS A 155 21.53 -4.01 17.07
C LYS A 155 22.91 -3.47 17.43
N ASP A 156 22.98 -2.17 17.61
CA ASP A 156 24.10 -1.46 18.20
C ASP A 156 23.72 -1.11 19.64
N ASP A 157 24.13 -1.97 20.57
CA ASP A 157 23.89 -1.81 22.01
C ASP A 157 25.25 -1.71 22.73
N PRO A 158 25.70 -0.50 23.12
CA PRO A 158 26.96 -0.31 23.81
C PRO A 158 26.95 -0.85 25.26
N GLY A 159 25.85 -1.46 25.71
CA GLY A 159 25.71 -2.11 27.02
C GLY A 159 24.50 -1.61 27.81
N TRP A 160 24.21 -2.26 28.95
CA TRP A 160 23.02 -1.96 29.77
C TRP A 160 22.87 -0.47 30.09
N LEU A 161 23.93 0.18 30.57
CA LEU A 161 23.91 1.58 31.04
C LEU A 161 24.35 2.59 29.99
N ALA A 162 24.79 2.13 28.82
CA ALA A 162 25.35 2.97 27.79
C ALA A 162 24.29 3.34 26.73
N TYR A 163 24.38 4.59 26.26
CA TYR A 163 23.51 5.15 25.23
C TYR A 163 24.39 5.87 24.20
N PRO A 164 23.99 5.94 22.93
CA PRO A 164 22.69 5.53 22.37
C PRO A 164 22.60 4.02 22.09
N LYS A 165 21.37 3.49 22.13
CA LYS A 165 21.04 2.15 21.62
C LYS A 165 20.33 2.32 20.28
N THR A 166 20.80 1.65 19.24
CA THR A 166 20.23 1.76 17.90
C THR A 166 19.89 0.38 17.36
N THR A 167 18.65 0.18 16.92
CA THR A 167 18.22 -1.01 16.20
C THR A 167 17.83 -0.62 14.79
N THR A 168 18.53 -1.17 13.80
CA THR A 168 18.21 -1.02 12.39
C THR A 168 17.60 -2.32 11.89
N SER A 169 16.37 -2.28 11.40
CA SER A 169 15.70 -3.43 10.77
C SER A 169 15.42 -3.13 9.31
N ILE A 170 15.76 -4.07 8.42
CA ILE A 170 15.52 -4.00 6.99
C ILE A 170 14.55 -5.12 6.62
N TYR A 171 13.44 -4.76 5.98
CA TYR A 171 12.42 -5.68 5.50
C TYR A 171 12.36 -5.61 3.97
N ASP A 172 12.22 -6.76 3.33
CA ASP A 172 11.99 -6.87 1.88
C ASP A 172 10.56 -7.40 1.67
N ASP A 173 9.73 -6.64 0.96
CA ASP A 173 8.28 -6.86 0.81
C ASP A 173 7.88 -6.93 -0.68
N PRO A 174 7.97 -8.11 -1.33
CA PRO A 174 7.55 -8.32 -2.70
C PRO A 174 6.02 -8.44 -2.80
N TRP A 175 5.32 -7.32 -2.74
CA TRP A 175 3.86 -7.30 -2.55
C TRP A 175 3.03 -7.38 -3.83
N PHE A 176 3.61 -7.10 -5.00
CA PHE A 176 2.88 -7.10 -6.28
C PHE A 176 3.68 -7.73 -7.42
N ARG A 177 3.10 -8.75 -8.06
CA ARG A 177 3.61 -9.32 -9.31
C ARG A 177 2.45 -9.59 -10.24
N MET A 178 2.52 -9.06 -11.45
CA MET A 178 1.48 -9.24 -12.43
C MET A 178 2.09 -9.61 -13.77
N THR A 179 1.51 -10.61 -14.43
CA THR A 179 1.90 -11.05 -15.77
C THR A 179 0.67 -11.29 -16.60
N THR A 180 0.61 -10.69 -17.79
CA THR A 180 -0.49 -10.89 -18.74
C THR A 180 0.02 -10.82 -20.18
N ASP A 181 -0.77 -11.34 -21.11
CA ASP A 181 -0.56 -11.14 -22.53
C ASP A 181 -1.51 -10.02 -23.02
N LEU A 182 -0.98 -9.08 -23.78
CA LEU A 182 -1.72 -7.96 -24.36
C LEU A 182 -2.38 -8.37 -25.68
N VAL A 183 -3.32 -7.57 -26.19
CA VAL A 183 -4.06 -7.84 -27.45
C VAL A 183 -3.13 -8.00 -28.65
N ASP A 184 -2.00 -7.30 -28.68
CA ASP A 184 -0.99 -7.42 -29.72
C ASP A 184 -0.17 -8.74 -29.65
N GLY A 185 -0.35 -9.52 -28.58
CA GLY A 185 0.35 -10.76 -28.27
C GLY A 185 1.69 -10.56 -27.56
N SER A 186 2.00 -9.33 -27.14
CA SER A 186 3.14 -9.01 -26.28
C SER A 186 2.86 -9.48 -24.85
N LYS A 187 3.90 -9.85 -24.10
CA LYS A 187 3.75 -10.23 -22.68
C LYS A 187 4.20 -9.09 -21.78
N LEU A 188 3.28 -8.60 -20.96
CA LEU A 188 3.52 -7.60 -19.93
C LEU A 188 3.88 -8.29 -18.61
N MET A 189 4.92 -7.81 -17.94
CA MET A 189 5.31 -8.22 -16.59
C MET A 189 5.55 -6.96 -15.75
N LEU A 190 4.87 -6.86 -14.61
CA LEU A 190 5.03 -5.76 -13.66
C LEU A 190 5.33 -6.35 -12.28
N THR A 191 6.40 -5.88 -11.65
CA THR A 191 6.78 -6.27 -10.30
C THR A 191 7.03 -5.03 -9.47
N ILE A 192 6.52 -5.03 -8.23
CA ILE A 192 6.84 -4.03 -7.23
C ILE A 192 7.32 -4.76 -5.98
N ASP A 193 8.54 -4.40 -5.58
CA ASP A 193 9.15 -4.85 -4.34
C ASP A 193 9.45 -3.63 -3.48
N ASP A 194 8.91 -3.58 -2.27
CA ASP A 194 9.23 -2.54 -1.29
C ASP A 194 10.40 -2.99 -0.42
N GLN A 195 11.32 -2.08 -0.13
CA GLN A 195 12.33 -2.29 0.91
C GLN A 195 12.13 -1.25 2.01
N ILE A 196 11.86 -1.72 3.23
CA ILE A 196 11.56 -0.86 4.38
C ILE A 196 12.75 -0.92 5.33
N THR A 197 13.34 0.23 5.63
CA THR A 197 14.37 0.37 6.67
C THR A 197 13.78 1.12 7.84
N THR A 198 13.75 0.50 9.02
CA THR A 198 13.37 1.16 10.27
C THR A 198 14.59 1.31 11.16
N ILE A 199 14.77 2.50 11.73
CA ILE A 199 15.83 2.82 12.69
C ILE A 199 15.17 3.28 13.96
N ASP A 200 15.29 2.47 15.01
CA ASP A 200 14.82 2.78 16.35
C ASP A 200 16.03 3.17 17.20
N ARG A 201 16.06 4.43 17.67
CA ARG A 201 17.16 4.98 18.47
C ARG A 201 16.66 5.41 19.84
N THR A 202 17.26 4.85 20.88
CA THR A 202 17.08 5.28 22.26
C THR A 202 18.32 6.03 22.72
N TYR A 203 18.16 7.24 23.24
CA TYR A 203 19.26 8.11 23.63
C TYR A 203 18.93 8.89 24.90
N LYS A 204 19.97 9.33 25.62
CA LYS A 204 19.84 10.18 26.80
C LYS A 204 19.92 11.65 26.36
N SER A 205 18.95 12.46 26.78
CA SER A 205 18.97 13.90 26.56
C SER A 205 19.93 14.61 27.52
N ILE A 206 20.25 15.88 27.24
CA ILE A 206 21.10 16.73 28.12
C ILE A 206 20.56 16.75 29.55
N SER A 207 19.23 16.80 29.73
CA SER A 207 18.55 16.74 31.04
C SER A 207 18.57 15.36 31.72
N GLY A 208 19.26 14.37 31.15
CA GLY A 208 19.32 12.99 31.65
C GLY A 208 18.09 12.13 31.33
N LYS A 209 16.99 12.70 30.82
CA LYS A 209 15.80 11.95 30.41
C LYS A 209 16.11 11.03 29.23
N ILE A 210 15.66 9.78 29.31
CA ILE A 210 15.72 8.79 28.22
C ILE A 210 14.64 9.13 27.20
N LYS A 211 15.03 9.17 25.92
CA LYS A 211 14.13 9.45 24.80
C LYS A 211 14.31 8.38 23.73
N SER A 212 13.22 8.04 23.06
CA SER A 212 13.22 7.12 21.93
C SER A 212 12.73 7.84 20.68
N LYS A 213 13.36 7.55 19.55
CA LYS A 213 12.98 8.07 18.24
C LYS A 213 13.06 6.96 17.20
N SER A 214 11.96 6.76 16.49
CA SER A 214 11.88 5.85 15.36
C SER A 214 11.86 6.66 14.07
N LYS A 215 12.61 6.19 13.07
CA LYS A 215 12.56 6.68 11.69
C LYS A 215 12.33 5.50 10.76
N ALA A 216 11.58 5.71 9.70
CA ALA A 216 11.39 4.72 8.66
C ALA A 216 11.71 5.33 7.31
N LYS A 217 12.13 4.47 6.38
CA LYS A 217 12.33 4.80 4.99
C LYS A 217 11.87 3.64 4.16
N VAL A 218 11.00 3.90 3.19
CA VAL A 218 10.54 2.94 2.20
C VAL A 218 11.19 3.24 0.86
N LYS A 219 11.64 2.19 0.19
CA LYS A 219 12.18 2.22 -1.15
C LYS A 219 11.33 1.31 -2.03
N HIS A 220 10.46 1.91 -2.83
CA HIS A 220 9.65 1.21 -3.83
C HIS A 220 10.54 0.89 -5.03
N MET A 221 10.71 -0.39 -5.36
CA MET A 221 11.43 -0.84 -6.55
C MET A 221 10.42 -1.35 -7.57
N ILE A 222 10.11 -0.50 -8.54
CA ILE A 222 9.15 -0.79 -9.60
C ILE A 222 9.92 -1.31 -10.81
N ARG A 223 9.50 -2.47 -11.33
CA ARG A 223 10.06 -3.08 -12.53
C ARG A 223 8.94 -3.35 -13.52
N ALA A 224 8.98 -2.66 -14.65
CA ALA A 224 8.10 -2.91 -15.78
C ALA A 224 8.90 -3.63 -16.86
N SER A 225 8.35 -4.72 -17.40
CA SER A 225 8.97 -5.45 -18.50
C SER A 225 7.94 -5.80 -19.56
N LEU A 226 8.33 -5.65 -20.82
CA LEU A 226 7.49 -5.94 -21.97
C LEU A 226 8.26 -6.82 -22.94
N ALA A 227 7.72 -8.01 -23.19
CA ALA A 227 8.26 -8.96 -24.14
C ALA A 227 7.49 -8.87 -25.46
N LEU A 228 8.10 -8.20 -26.44
CA LEU A 228 7.55 -7.87 -27.74
C LEU A 228 7.93 -8.93 -28.77
N LYS A 229 7.03 -9.23 -29.71
CA LYS A 229 7.32 -10.15 -30.82
C LYS A 229 8.13 -9.45 -31.90
N HIS A 230 9.29 -10.03 -32.29
CA HIS A 230 10.13 -9.53 -33.39
C HIS A 230 9.36 -9.31 -34.70
N LYS A 231 8.38 -10.16 -34.99
CA LYS A 231 7.55 -10.05 -36.21
C LYS A 231 6.71 -8.79 -36.28
N LYS A 232 6.35 -8.20 -35.14
CA LYS A 232 5.45 -7.04 -35.05
C LYS A 232 6.17 -5.75 -34.69
N TYR A 233 7.33 -5.86 -34.05
CA TYR A 233 8.02 -4.72 -33.46
C TYR A 233 9.52 -4.77 -33.76
N ALA A 234 10.05 -3.63 -34.17
CA ALA A 234 11.47 -3.36 -34.37
C ALA A 234 11.92 -2.23 -33.44
N ILE A 235 13.23 -2.16 -33.18
CA ILE A 235 13.82 -1.10 -32.35
C ILE A 235 13.91 0.18 -33.18
N ALA A 236 13.46 1.31 -32.62
CA ALA A 236 13.40 2.59 -33.32
C ALA A 236 14.77 3.09 -33.81
N SER A 237 15.84 2.87 -33.03
CA SER A 237 17.25 3.05 -33.41
C SER A 237 18.16 2.55 -32.28
N GLN A 238 19.32 1.95 -32.59
CA GLN A 238 20.31 1.56 -31.57
C GLN A 238 20.90 2.75 -30.80
N ASN A 239 20.90 3.94 -31.41
CA ASN A 239 21.41 5.17 -30.77
C ASN A 239 20.49 5.70 -29.67
N ASP A 240 19.17 5.44 -29.74
CA ASP A 240 18.20 5.89 -28.73
C ASP A 240 18.27 5.04 -27.46
N LEU A 241 18.66 3.77 -27.56
CA LEU A 241 18.84 2.87 -26.42
C LEU A 241 19.94 3.35 -25.45
N GLN A 242 20.97 4.05 -25.95
CA GLN A 242 22.04 4.62 -25.12
C GLN A 242 21.57 5.82 -24.28
N SER A 243 20.52 6.53 -24.72
CA SER A 243 19.98 7.72 -24.04
C SER A 243 19.26 7.42 -22.71
N PHE A 244 18.82 6.17 -22.49
CA PHE A 244 18.10 5.76 -21.28
C PHE A 244 19.00 5.27 -20.13
N GLY A 245 20.33 5.31 -20.31
CA GLY A 245 21.30 4.95 -19.29
C GLY A 245 21.19 3.50 -18.79
N HIS A 246 21.78 3.23 -17.61
CA HIS A 246 21.84 1.88 -17.01
C HIS A 246 20.48 1.27 -16.59
N GLU A 247 19.36 1.99 -16.78
CA GLU A 247 18.03 1.58 -16.30
C GLU A 247 17.26 0.69 -17.28
N LEU A 248 17.57 0.77 -18.58
CA LEU A 248 16.97 -0.06 -19.62
C LEU A 248 17.81 -1.32 -19.86
N LYS A 249 17.23 -2.48 -19.59
CA LYS A 249 17.81 -3.78 -19.94
C LYS A 249 17.05 -4.37 -21.12
N LEU A 250 17.74 -4.47 -22.25
CA LEU A 250 17.27 -5.22 -23.41
C LEU A 250 17.83 -6.65 -23.33
N LYS A 251 16.95 -7.64 -23.36
CA LYS A 251 17.33 -9.03 -23.59
C LYS A 251 16.74 -9.46 -24.92
N ASP A 252 17.59 -9.59 -25.92
CA ASP A 252 17.19 -10.12 -27.21
C ASP A 252 17.16 -11.65 -27.16
N GLY A 253 16.06 -12.22 -27.64
CA GLY A 253 15.83 -13.66 -27.69
C GLY A 253 15.28 -14.05 -29.05
N ALA A 254 15.38 -15.34 -29.39
CA ALA A 254 15.07 -15.84 -30.73
C ALA A 254 13.69 -15.44 -31.27
N ASN A 255 12.66 -15.38 -30.40
CA ASN A 255 11.27 -15.08 -30.79
C ASN A 255 10.73 -13.74 -30.26
N ARG A 256 11.32 -13.21 -29.18
CA ARG A 256 10.83 -12.01 -28.51
C ARG A 256 12.00 -11.16 -28.01
N GLN A 257 11.84 -9.85 -28.11
CA GLN A 257 12.70 -8.87 -27.46
C GLN A 257 12.08 -8.49 -26.11
N VAL A 258 12.84 -8.59 -25.03
CA VAL A 258 12.36 -8.22 -23.69
C VAL A 258 13.00 -6.90 -23.29
N PHE A 259 12.18 -5.87 -23.17
CA PHE A 259 12.56 -4.58 -22.60
C PHE A 259 12.20 -4.58 -21.12
N CYS A 260 13.14 -4.20 -20.27
CA CYS A 260 12.93 -4.08 -18.84
C CYS A 260 13.42 -2.72 -18.37
N LEU A 261 12.53 -1.95 -17.76
CA LEU A 261 12.87 -0.72 -17.05
C LEU A 261 12.67 -0.89 -15.55
N LYS A 262 13.56 -0.26 -14.78
CA LYS A 262 13.47 -0.22 -13.32
C LYS A 262 13.47 1.23 -12.85
N GLN A 263 12.53 1.59 -11.99
CA GLN A 263 12.52 2.85 -11.27
C GLN A 263 12.52 2.60 -9.77
N THR A 264 13.18 3.46 -9.03
CA THR A 264 13.21 3.42 -7.56
C THR A 264 12.69 4.72 -7.00
N VAL A 265 11.66 4.66 -6.15
CA VAL A 265 11.11 5.82 -5.43
C VAL A 265 11.34 5.64 -3.94
N LYS A 266 11.71 6.71 -3.24
CA LYS A 266 11.97 6.71 -1.80
C LYS A 266 10.97 7.61 -1.10
N THR A 267 10.46 7.17 0.04
CA THR A 267 9.56 7.94 0.91
C THR A 267 9.88 7.62 2.37
N ASP A 268 9.57 8.56 3.27
CA ASP A 268 9.72 8.36 4.72
C ASP A 268 8.41 7.86 5.36
N ASP A 269 7.31 7.87 4.62
CA ASP A 269 6.02 7.35 5.04
C ASP A 269 5.91 5.85 4.73
N ILE A 270 5.62 5.03 5.74
CA ILE A 270 5.48 3.58 5.61
C ILE A 270 4.20 3.23 4.86
N ASP A 271 3.14 4.01 5.11
CA ASP A 271 1.80 3.75 4.60
C ASP A 271 1.58 4.38 3.21
N ALA A 272 2.60 5.06 2.68
CA ALA A 272 2.62 5.55 1.32
C ALA A 272 2.39 4.41 0.32
N PHE A 273 1.50 4.68 -0.61
CA PHE A 273 1.17 3.80 -1.72
C PHE A 273 2.04 4.11 -2.94
N VAL A 274 2.15 3.16 -3.86
CA VAL A 274 2.81 3.38 -5.15
C VAL A 274 1.84 4.06 -6.11
N ASP A 275 2.26 5.16 -6.72
CA ASP A 275 1.47 5.84 -7.75
C ASP A 275 1.40 4.98 -9.04
N PRO A 276 0.21 4.58 -9.52
CA PRO A 276 0.01 3.90 -10.79
C PRO A 276 0.69 4.60 -11.98
N GLN A 277 0.72 5.93 -11.99
CA GLN A 277 1.26 6.72 -13.10
C GLN A 277 2.74 6.43 -13.35
N LEU A 278 3.51 6.09 -12.30
CA LEU A 278 4.90 5.69 -12.45
C LEU A 278 5.04 4.42 -13.29
N CYS A 279 4.16 3.44 -13.09
CA CYS A 279 4.16 2.20 -13.87
C CYS A 279 3.78 2.48 -15.32
N VAL A 280 2.77 3.34 -15.54
CA VAL A 280 2.35 3.75 -16.89
C VAL A 280 3.45 4.50 -17.60
N ALA A 281 4.14 5.43 -16.93
CA ALA A 281 5.26 6.17 -17.50
C ALA A 281 6.40 5.24 -17.91
N LEU A 282 6.71 4.21 -17.11
CA LEU A 282 7.68 3.19 -17.48
C LEU A 282 7.25 2.41 -18.74
N LEU A 283 5.99 1.99 -18.82
CA LEU A 283 5.48 1.30 -20.01
C LEU A 283 5.48 2.20 -21.24
N GLY A 284 5.04 3.45 -21.10
CA GLY A 284 5.07 4.45 -22.17
C GLY A 284 6.48 4.69 -22.70
N ARG A 285 7.48 4.76 -21.81
CA ARG A 285 8.90 4.84 -22.22
C ARG A 285 9.34 3.62 -23.02
N ILE A 286 8.90 2.40 -22.66
CA ILE A 286 9.21 1.22 -23.48
C ILE A 286 8.58 1.35 -24.87
N PHE A 287 7.30 1.70 -24.96
CA PHE A 287 6.59 1.80 -26.23
C PHE A 287 7.13 2.92 -27.14
N MET A 288 7.57 4.05 -26.60
CA MET A 288 8.17 5.14 -27.40
C MET A 288 9.46 4.73 -28.12
N ASN A 289 10.14 3.66 -27.67
CA ASN A 289 11.40 3.19 -28.25
C ASN A 289 11.22 2.03 -29.25
N VAL A 290 9.98 1.70 -29.55
CA VAL A 290 9.63 0.56 -30.38
C VAL A 290 8.82 1.07 -31.57
N GLN A 291 9.18 0.63 -32.76
CA GLN A 291 8.44 0.89 -33.98
C GLN A 291 7.74 -0.38 -34.45
N PRO A 292 6.58 -0.28 -35.12
CA PRO A 292 6.03 -1.43 -35.82
C PRO A 292 7.06 -1.95 -36.82
N ALA A 293 7.34 -3.25 -36.80
CA ALA A 293 8.22 -3.87 -37.78
C ALA A 293 7.60 -3.63 -39.15
N GLY A 294 8.28 -2.86 -40.01
CA GLY A 294 7.82 -2.60 -41.37
C GLY A 294 7.50 -3.93 -42.05
N GLN A 295 6.32 -4.03 -42.66
CA GLN A 295 6.00 -5.16 -43.52
C GLN A 295 7.12 -5.25 -44.56
N LYS A 296 7.98 -6.26 -44.44
CA LYS A 296 8.82 -6.66 -45.58
C LYS A 296 7.82 -7.00 -46.68
N GLY A 297 7.82 -6.18 -47.73
CA GLY A 297 6.89 -6.27 -48.85
C GLY A 297 6.78 -7.71 -49.34
N SER A 298 5.53 -8.13 -49.56
CA SER A 298 5.19 -9.33 -50.32
C SER A 298 5.69 -9.22 -51.76
#